data_AF-A0A832DJP5-F1
#
_entry.id   AF-A0A832DJP5-F1
#
_cell.length_a   1.000
_cell.length_b   1.000
_cell.length_c   1.000
_cell.angle_alpha   90.00
_cell.angle_beta   90.00
_cell.angle_gamma   90.00
#
_symmetry.space_group_name_H-M   'P 1'
#
loop_
_entity.id
_entity.type
_entity.pdbx_description
1 polymer ?
#
loop_
_entity_poly.entity_id
_entity_poly.type
_entity_poly.pdbx_seq_one_letter_code
_entity_poly.pdbx_strand_id
1 'polypeptide(L)'
;MIGCDMARTIRSGTSVGPGMARNGRPGMAPPLSRRPAAKSTSCPPPSFRARLVRVRARRSRAGSPSRDRTGAIGAVGGLPLPRAAPTVRGRGCYADPVISRRRLVAASLGALALGACGPLVAPTPRPWQSPAGRRHPLTGRIWDVAARRVIEPDALVERAAAARFVLLGERHDNADHHRLQAWVVERLVRARRRPAVALEMLTVDDTTAVARHLETRPGDAAGLGAALDWDRRGWPPWPLYQPIAEAAIAGGLPIVGANLPPAVIRAVRQEGLAGLDPTIAARTGVDRPLDEATRAAVAAEIREAHCGHGSEAMLARMVAVQVARDAQMADAMAAAGERDGAVLIAGAGHVRKDRGVPARLAVRRPGAPVVALAFVEVRDGQTQPEAYLERPVDYAWFTPRGDDGDPCERFRGPLERLRQAPSGGGA
;
A
#
# COMPACT_ATOMS: atom_id res chain seq x y z
N MET A 1 -2.51 -4.48 -18.28
CA MET A 1 -3.59 -4.03 -17.40
C MET A 1 -4.44 -5.24 -17.07
N ILE A 2 -4.17 -5.90 -15.95
CA ILE A 2 -5.06 -6.91 -15.36
C ILE A 2 -4.90 -6.71 -13.85
N GLY A 3 -5.69 -5.79 -13.28
CA GLY A 3 -6.18 -5.96 -11.92
C GLY A 3 -7.36 -6.92 -12.02
N CYS A 4 -7.60 -7.73 -11.00
CA CYS A 4 -8.72 -8.69 -10.97
C CYS A 4 -10.11 -8.04 -10.94
N ASP A 5 -10.22 -6.74 -11.23
CA ASP A 5 -11.46 -6.08 -11.62
C ASP A 5 -11.23 -5.25 -12.88
N MET A 6 -11.73 -5.74 -14.03
CA MET A 6 -11.66 -5.01 -15.29
C MET A 6 -12.74 -3.94 -15.36
N ALA A 7 -12.50 -2.77 -14.74
CA ALA A 7 -13.29 -1.57 -14.98
C ALA A 7 -12.41 -0.47 -15.57
N ARG A 8 -12.56 -0.17 -16.88
CA ARG A 8 -12.17 1.15 -17.39
C ARG A 8 -13.06 1.71 -18.50
N THR A 9 -13.24 3.02 -18.33
CA THR A 9 -14.07 4.05 -18.95
C THR A 9 -13.86 4.27 -20.45
N ILE A 10 -14.95 4.44 -21.21
CA ILE A 10 -14.93 5.00 -22.58
C ILE A 10 -15.29 6.48 -22.53
N ARG A 11 -14.42 7.32 -23.11
CA ARG A 11 -14.73 8.72 -23.48
C ARG A 11 -15.76 8.72 -24.62
N SER A 12 -16.86 9.43 -24.44
CA SER A 12 -17.82 9.74 -25.51
C SER A 12 -17.17 10.68 -26.54
N GLY A 13 -16.70 10.11 -27.65
CA GLY A 13 -16.42 10.83 -28.88
C GLY A 13 -17.65 10.78 -29.77
N THR A 14 -18.29 11.92 -30.00
CA THR A 14 -19.35 12.11 -31.00
C THR A 14 -18.80 11.79 -32.39
N SER A 15 -19.32 10.75 -33.04
CA SER A 15 -19.17 10.56 -34.49
C SER A 15 -20.36 11.20 -35.21
N VAL A 16 -20.05 12.07 -36.16
CA VAL A 16 -20.99 12.62 -37.13
C VAL A 16 -20.85 11.76 -38.40
N GLY A 17 -21.96 11.21 -38.89
CA GLY A 17 -22.02 10.44 -40.13
C GLY A 17 -21.88 11.31 -41.40
N PRO A 18 -21.64 10.69 -42.57
CA PRO A 18 -21.25 11.40 -43.78
C PRO A 18 -22.47 11.82 -44.62
N GLY A 19 -22.42 13.03 -45.19
CA GLY A 19 -23.39 13.54 -46.17
C GLY A 19 -22.67 14.30 -47.30
N MET A 20 -22.99 13.92 -48.54
CA MET A 20 -22.34 14.32 -49.79
C MET A 20 -22.58 15.80 -50.21
N ALA A 21 -21.50 16.38 -50.77
CA ALA A 21 -21.38 17.32 -51.90
C ALA A 21 -22.48 18.38 -52.23
N ARG A 22 -22.07 19.65 -52.33
CA ARG A 22 -21.93 20.43 -53.61
C ARG A 22 -21.51 21.91 -53.38
N ASN A 23 -20.56 22.35 -54.22
CA ASN A 23 -20.26 23.66 -54.82
C ASN A 23 -20.50 25.00 -54.08
N GLY A 24 -19.44 25.83 -54.05
CA GLY A 24 -19.57 27.30 -53.96
C GLY A 24 -18.36 28.03 -53.34
N ARG A 25 -17.49 28.61 -54.16
CA ARG A 25 -16.60 29.75 -53.86
C ARG A 25 -16.90 30.84 -54.92
N PRO A 26 -16.62 32.15 -54.75
CA PRO A 26 -15.48 32.72 -54.00
C PRO A 26 -15.73 34.04 -53.23
N GLY A 27 -14.74 34.50 -52.47
CA GLY A 27 -14.68 35.85 -51.88
C GLY A 27 -13.31 36.14 -51.24
N MET A 28 -12.68 37.25 -51.64
CA MET A 28 -11.29 37.69 -51.37
C MET A 28 -11.01 38.24 -49.95
N ALA A 29 -9.74 38.08 -49.53
CA ALA A 29 -8.79 38.80 -48.63
C ALA A 29 -9.16 40.20 -48.05
N PRO A 30 -8.47 40.76 -46.99
CA PRO A 30 -7.02 40.67 -46.70
C PRO A 30 -6.60 40.64 -45.18
N PRO A 31 -5.28 40.67 -44.83
CA PRO A 31 -4.74 40.17 -43.57
C PRO A 31 -4.35 41.26 -42.55
N LEU A 32 -4.19 40.88 -41.27
CA LEU A 32 -3.55 41.72 -40.26
C LEU A 32 -2.41 41.00 -39.51
N SER A 33 -1.22 41.54 -39.78
CA SER A 33 0.01 41.71 -38.99
C SER A 33 0.42 40.70 -37.91
N ARG A 34 1.61 40.12 -38.15
CA ARG A 34 2.60 39.66 -37.17
C ARG A 34 3.21 40.83 -36.39
N ARG A 35 3.55 40.62 -35.11
CA ARG A 35 4.72 41.19 -34.38
C ARG A 35 4.86 40.55 -32.97
N PRO A 36 6.03 40.65 -32.29
CA PRO A 36 6.97 39.53 -32.21
C PRO A 36 7.28 39.03 -30.78
N ALA A 37 8.06 37.94 -30.75
CA ALA A 37 8.63 37.29 -29.58
C ALA A 37 9.48 38.23 -28.71
N ALA A 38 9.21 38.22 -27.40
CA ALA A 38 10.07 38.79 -26.38
C ALA A 38 11.10 37.73 -25.92
N LYS A 39 12.38 38.04 -26.12
CA LYS A 39 13.51 37.40 -25.42
C LYS A 39 13.53 37.96 -24.00
N SER A 40 13.42 37.11 -22.98
CA SER A 40 13.83 37.46 -21.63
C SER A 40 15.03 36.63 -21.21
N THR A 41 16.01 37.38 -20.73
CA THR A 41 17.36 37.00 -20.35
C THR A 41 17.38 36.15 -19.08
N SER A 42 18.16 35.08 -19.15
CA SER A 42 18.55 34.20 -18.06
C SER A 42 19.33 34.94 -16.97
N CYS A 43 18.92 34.80 -15.71
CA CYS A 43 19.77 35.01 -14.53
C CYS A 43 20.35 33.64 -14.10
N PRO A 44 21.66 33.53 -13.81
CA PRO A 44 22.23 32.31 -13.25
C PRO A 44 22.05 32.25 -11.72
N PRO A 45 21.88 31.06 -11.11
CA PRO A 45 21.86 30.92 -9.66
C PRO A 45 23.29 30.97 -9.07
N PRO A 46 23.44 31.33 -7.78
CA PRO A 46 24.74 31.48 -7.14
C PRO A 46 25.43 30.12 -6.89
N SER A 47 26.72 30.08 -7.24
CA SER A 47 27.62 28.96 -6.99
C SER A 47 27.92 28.77 -5.50
N PHE A 48 27.47 27.67 -4.91
CA PHE A 48 27.96 27.21 -3.60
C PHE A 48 29.26 26.41 -3.77
N ARG A 49 30.37 26.95 -3.23
CA ARG A 49 31.64 26.23 -3.10
C ARG A 49 31.54 25.22 -1.95
N ALA A 50 31.39 23.94 -2.25
CA ALA A 50 31.60 22.87 -1.29
C ALA A 50 33.10 22.60 -1.13
N ARG A 51 33.63 22.76 0.09
CA ARG A 51 34.98 22.34 0.47
C ARG A 51 35.07 20.81 0.41
N LEU A 52 35.96 20.30 -0.42
CA LEU A 52 36.43 18.91 -0.43
C LEU A 52 37.10 18.57 0.91
N VAL A 53 36.48 17.71 1.71
CA VAL A 53 37.16 16.97 2.78
C VAL A 53 37.70 15.68 2.17
N ARG A 54 39.02 15.59 2.04
CA ARG A 54 39.75 14.37 1.69
C ARG A 54 39.56 13.34 2.80
N VAL A 55 38.79 12.28 2.54
CA VAL A 55 38.85 11.05 3.34
C VAL A 55 39.87 10.12 2.69
N ARG A 56 40.93 9.84 3.43
CA ARG A 56 42.06 8.99 3.04
C ARG A 56 41.59 7.53 3.07
N ALA A 57 41.55 6.88 1.90
CA ALA A 57 41.37 5.44 1.80
C ALA A 57 42.61 4.72 2.32
N ARG A 58 42.49 3.92 3.39
CA ARG A 58 43.49 2.90 3.74
C ARG A 58 43.10 1.59 3.07
N ARG A 59 43.93 1.14 2.15
CA ARG A 59 43.98 -0.25 1.69
C ARG A 59 44.61 -1.09 2.81
N SER A 60 43.97 -2.18 3.18
CA SER A 60 44.61 -3.32 3.83
C SER A 60 44.11 -4.60 3.16
N ARG A 61 44.98 -5.20 2.34
CA ARG A 61 44.87 -6.59 1.89
C ARG A 61 45.62 -7.45 2.92
N ALA A 62 45.02 -8.58 3.29
CA ALA A 62 45.60 -9.93 3.31
C ALA A 62 45.10 -10.76 4.51
N GLY A 63 44.66 -11.99 4.22
CA GLY A 63 44.77 -13.13 5.13
C GLY A 63 43.47 -13.70 5.70
N SER A 64 42.95 -14.75 5.06
CA SER A 64 42.19 -15.84 5.68
C SER A 64 42.92 -17.17 5.35
N PRO A 65 42.58 -18.31 5.96
CA PRO A 65 42.60 -18.63 7.38
C PRO A 65 43.39 -19.95 7.65
N SER A 66 43.74 -20.25 8.90
CA SER A 66 44.13 -21.61 9.29
C SER A 66 43.49 -22.04 10.62
N ARG A 67 43.17 -23.33 10.61
CA ARG A 67 42.32 -24.14 11.49
C ARG A 67 42.82 -24.39 12.92
N ASP A 68 41.84 -24.83 13.73
CA ASP A 68 41.85 -25.80 14.84
C ASP A 68 42.65 -25.51 16.13
N ARG A 69 41.94 -25.40 17.26
CA ARG A 69 41.81 -26.48 18.28
C ARG A 69 41.23 -25.98 19.61
N THR A 70 40.14 -26.64 20.03
CA THR A 70 39.79 -27.16 21.37
C THR A 70 40.51 -26.70 22.65
N GLY A 71 39.73 -26.53 23.73
CA GLY A 71 40.11 -26.79 25.13
C GLY A 71 40.09 -25.53 26.01
N ALA A 72 39.07 -25.27 26.85
CA ALA A 72 38.78 -25.90 28.14
C ALA A 72 39.50 -25.23 29.34
N ILE A 73 38.67 -24.63 30.22
CA ILE A 73 38.76 -24.55 31.70
C ILE A 73 39.87 -23.68 32.32
N GLY A 74 39.49 -22.80 33.25
CA GLY A 74 40.43 -22.21 34.22
C GLY A 74 39.91 -20.95 34.89
N ALA A 75 39.45 -21.10 36.13
CA ALA A 75 38.92 -20.04 36.98
C ALA A 75 40.01 -19.14 37.60
N VAL A 76 39.53 -18.19 38.42
CA VAL A 76 40.15 -17.55 39.60
C VAL A 76 40.67 -16.13 39.43
N GLY A 77 39.96 -15.19 40.08
CA GLY A 77 40.58 -14.32 41.10
C GLY A 77 40.80 -12.85 40.77
N GLY A 78 40.30 -11.99 41.65
CA GLY A 78 41.02 -10.76 42.04
C GLY A 78 40.37 -9.42 41.72
N LEU A 79 39.57 -8.90 42.66
CA LEU A 79 39.43 -7.47 42.96
C LEU A 79 40.80 -6.88 43.35
N PRO A 80 41.10 -5.58 43.08
CA PRO A 80 40.67 -4.52 44.02
C PRO A 80 40.40 -3.11 43.41
N LEU A 81 39.57 -2.32 44.11
CA LEU A 81 39.51 -0.83 44.11
C LEU A 81 40.66 -0.28 45.01
N PRO A 82 40.90 1.05 45.27
CA PRO A 82 40.14 2.29 44.96
C PRO A 82 41.01 3.54 44.59
N ARG A 83 40.38 4.75 44.67
CA ARG A 83 40.91 6.15 44.77
C ARG A 83 41.10 6.91 43.44
N ALA A 84 40.84 8.22 43.31
CA ALA A 84 40.29 9.28 44.17
C ALA A 84 39.85 10.46 43.27
N ALA A 85 38.98 11.33 43.82
CA ALA A 85 38.54 12.60 43.23
C ALA A 85 39.63 13.69 43.26
N PRO A 86 39.38 14.84 42.59
CA PRO A 86 39.45 16.09 43.35
C PRO A 86 38.27 17.04 43.11
N THR A 87 37.97 17.75 44.20
CA THR A 87 37.08 18.90 44.35
C THR A 87 37.68 20.19 43.80
N VAL A 88 36.87 21.08 43.22
CA VAL A 88 37.18 22.52 43.10
C VAL A 88 36.04 23.33 43.73
N ARG A 89 36.40 24.13 44.73
CA ARG A 89 35.60 25.19 45.37
C ARG A 89 35.79 26.49 44.58
N GLY A 90 34.70 27.26 44.44
CA GLY A 90 34.74 28.69 44.16
C GLY A 90 33.58 29.39 44.87
N ARG A 91 33.90 30.31 45.79
CA ARG A 91 32.97 31.18 46.52
C ARG A 91 32.98 32.59 45.92
N GLY A 92 31.91 33.35 46.16
CA GLY A 92 31.83 34.81 46.05
C GLY A 92 30.48 35.24 45.47
N CYS A 93 29.43 35.49 46.28
CA CYS A 93 29.13 36.67 47.10
C CYS A 93 28.62 37.88 46.29
N TYR A 94 27.43 38.36 46.69
CA TYR A 94 26.75 39.67 46.56
C TYR A 94 25.29 39.43 46.16
N ALA A 95 24.25 40.09 46.66
CA ALA A 95 23.95 40.83 47.90
C ALA A 95 22.41 41.03 47.84
N ASP A 96 21.71 40.89 48.97
CA ASP A 96 20.27 41.19 49.06
C ASP A 96 19.99 42.69 48.88
N PRO A 97 18.73 43.06 48.55
CA PRO A 97 17.99 43.72 49.60
C PRO A 97 16.55 43.22 49.81
N VAL A 98 16.24 43.21 51.10
CA VAL A 98 14.97 43.16 51.81
C VAL A 98 13.90 44.05 51.17
N ILE A 99 12.63 43.60 51.14
CA ILE A 99 11.45 44.33 51.66
C ILE A 99 10.13 43.53 51.45
N SER A 100 9.34 43.54 52.53
CA SER A 100 7.88 43.42 52.63
C SER A 100 7.21 42.05 52.54
N ARG A 101 6.85 41.58 53.74
CA ARG A 101 5.78 40.64 54.02
C ARG A 101 4.44 41.17 53.48
N ARG A 102 3.83 40.46 52.54
CA ARG A 102 2.37 40.44 52.36
C ARG A 102 1.89 39.00 52.38
N ARG A 103 1.16 38.64 53.43
CA ARG A 103 0.38 37.41 53.52
C ARG A 103 -0.73 37.50 52.47
N LEU A 104 -0.57 36.81 51.35
CA LEU A 104 -1.69 36.48 50.46
C LEU A 104 -2.02 35.02 50.70
N VAL A 105 -3.08 34.78 51.46
CA VAL A 105 -3.78 33.49 51.49
C VAL A 105 -4.47 33.37 50.14
N ALA A 106 -3.77 32.80 49.16
CA ALA A 106 -4.39 32.36 47.93
C ALA A 106 -5.06 31.02 48.23
N ALA A 107 -6.37 31.04 48.45
CA ALA A 107 -7.19 29.84 48.45
C ALA A 107 -7.17 29.26 47.04
N SER A 108 -6.24 28.34 46.79
CA SER A 108 -6.17 27.55 45.57
C SER A 108 -7.37 26.60 45.55
N LEU A 109 -8.48 27.07 44.98
CA LEU A 109 -9.54 26.21 44.45
C LEU A 109 -8.92 25.45 43.27
N GLY A 110 -8.22 24.36 43.59
CA GLY A 110 -7.79 23.37 42.62
C GLY A 110 -9.04 22.70 42.06
N ALA A 111 -9.59 23.26 40.99
CA ALA A 111 -10.51 22.53 40.13
C ALA A 111 -9.73 21.32 39.59
N LEU A 112 -9.97 20.14 40.17
CA LEU A 112 -9.66 18.89 39.51
C LEU A 112 -10.47 18.88 38.22
N ALA A 113 -9.86 19.34 37.14
CA ALA A 113 -10.27 18.97 35.81
C ALA A 113 -10.05 17.47 35.72
N LEU A 114 -11.10 16.71 36.02
CA LEU A 114 -11.26 15.33 35.57
C LEU A 114 -11.22 15.41 34.05
N GLY A 115 -10.01 15.39 33.50
CA GLY A 115 -9.78 15.17 32.09
C GLY A 115 -10.45 13.85 31.77
N ALA A 116 -11.60 13.93 31.11
CA ALA A 116 -12.27 12.78 30.58
C ALA A 116 -11.33 12.14 29.55
N CYS A 117 -10.47 11.24 30.01
CA CYS A 117 -9.93 10.16 29.22
C CYS A 117 -11.10 9.23 28.88
N GLY A 118 -12.04 9.73 28.09
CA GLY A 118 -12.93 8.85 27.36
C GLY A 118 -12.05 7.99 26.46
N PRO A 119 -12.27 6.66 26.39
CA PRO A 119 -11.59 5.85 25.39
C PRO A 119 -11.80 6.50 24.03
N LEU A 120 -10.69 6.76 23.33
CA LEU A 120 -10.64 7.36 22.00
C LEU A 120 -11.19 6.34 20.97
N VAL A 121 -12.47 5.98 21.10
CA VAL A 121 -13.19 5.23 20.07
C VAL A 121 -13.36 6.19 18.91
N ALA A 122 -12.45 6.12 17.92
CA ALA A 122 -12.67 6.93 16.73
C ALA A 122 -13.81 6.30 15.96
N PRO A 123 -14.82 7.10 15.57
CA PRO A 123 -15.87 6.61 14.72
C PRO A 123 -15.26 6.13 13.39
N THR A 124 -15.84 5.06 12.88
CA THR A 124 -15.51 4.57 11.54
C THR A 124 -16.11 5.53 10.49
N PRO A 125 -15.53 5.65 9.29
CA PRO A 125 -16.01 6.62 8.29
C PRO A 125 -17.48 6.37 7.94
N ARG A 126 -18.31 7.40 8.14
CA ARG A 126 -19.74 7.44 7.79
C ARG A 126 -20.08 8.82 7.18
N PRO A 127 -21.20 8.96 6.44
CA PRO A 127 -22.06 7.89 5.92
C PRO A 127 -21.32 7.02 4.90
N TRP A 128 -21.88 5.87 4.54
CA TRP A 128 -21.38 5.02 3.45
C TRP A 128 -21.59 5.68 2.08
N GLN A 129 -20.62 5.54 1.18
CA GLN A 129 -20.72 6.05 -0.19
C GLN A 129 -21.35 5.03 -1.14
N SER A 130 -20.98 3.77 -1.01
CA SER A 130 -21.46 2.67 -1.85
C SER A 130 -22.98 2.49 -1.71
N PRO A 131 -23.75 2.35 -2.81
CA PRO A 131 -25.20 2.50 -2.81
C PRO A 131 -25.96 1.31 -2.19
N ALA A 132 -25.43 0.11 -2.36
CA ALA A 132 -26.15 -1.14 -2.21
C ALA A 132 -25.85 -1.84 -0.88
N GLY A 133 -26.86 -2.39 -0.19
CA GLY A 133 -26.64 -3.12 1.06
C GLY A 133 -26.34 -2.23 2.29
N ARG A 134 -26.57 -0.92 2.22
CA ARG A 134 -26.32 0.02 3.37
C ARG A 134 -27.07 -0.35 4.66
N ARG A 135 -28.25 -0.96 4.52
CA ARG A 135 -29.11 -1.42 5.64
C ARG A 135 -28.94 -2.90 5.97
N HIS A 136 -28.02 -3.60 5.30
CA HIS A 136 -27.79 -5.01 5.54
C HIS A 136 -27.32 -5.25 6.99
N PRO A 137 -27.78 -6.30 7.70
CA PRO A 137 -27.48 -6.52 9.11
C PRO A 137 -25.97 -6.65 9.44
N LEU A 138 -25.17 -7.11 8.47
CA LEU A 138 -23.72 -7.22 8.61
C LEU A 138 -22.98 -5.91 8.33
N THR A 139 -23.57 -4.95 7.63
CA THR A 139 -22.87 -3.75 7.18
C THR A 139 -22.26 -2.97 8.35
N GLY A 140 -20.94 -2.81 8.32
CA GLY A 140 -20.13 -2.17 9.35
C GLY A 140 -19.63 -3.09 10.46
N ARG A 141 -20.07 -4.35 10.52
CA ARG A 141 -19.57 -5.34 11.48
C ARG A 141 -18.20 -5.85 11.05
N ILE A 142 -17.36 -6.16 12.04
CA ILE A 142 -16.06 -6.82 11.87
C ILE A 142 -16.14 -8.20 12.48
N TRP A 143 -15.86 -9.24 11.70
CA TRP A 143 -15.84 -10.62 12.14
C TRP A 143 -14.40 -11.09 12.37
N ASP A 144 -14.12 -11.57 13.58
CA ASP A 144 -12.90 -12.31 13.92
C ASP A 144 -13.09 -13.77 13.50
N VAL A 145 -12.35 -14.20 12.47
CA VAL A 145 -12.52 -15.50 11.83
C VAL A 145 -12.17 -16.63 12.79
N ALA A 146 -11.06 -16.50 13.53
CA ALA A 146 -10.60 -17.53 14.44
C ALA A 146 -11.49 -17.63 15.69
N ALA A 147 -11.87 -16.47 16.26
CA ALA A 147 -12.72 -16.43 17.45
C ALA A 147 -14.23 -16.60 17.16
N ARG A 148 -14.61 -16.64 15.87
CA ARG A 148 -15.99 -16.77 15.39
C ARG A 148 -16.97 -15.82 16.08
N ARG A 149 -16.59 -14.54 16.14
CA ARG A 149 -17.40 -13.51 16.80
C ARG A 149 -17.22 -12.15 16.15
N VAL A 150 -18.21 -11.30 16.33
CA VAL A 150 -18.10 -9.88 16.00
C VAL A 150 -17.17 -9.20 17.02
N ILE A 151 -16.31 -8.31 16.53
CA ILE A 151 -15.43 -7.47 17.35
C ILE A 151 -15.64 -5.99 17.03
N GLU A 152 -15.29 -5.14 17.99
CA GLU A 152 -15.30 -3.69 17.81
C GLU A 152 -14.08 -3.21 17.02
N PRO A 153 -14.18 -2.06 16.30
CA PRO A 153 -13.09 -1.50 15.52
C PRO A 153 -11.80 -1.26 16.31
N ASP A 154 -11.88 -0.83 17.57
CA ASP A 154 -10.68 -0.61 18.38
C ASP A 154 -9.95 -1.91 18.68
N ALA A 155 -10.68 -3.02 18.89
CA ALA A 155 -10.07 -4.32 19.11
C ALA A 155 -9.37 -4.84 17.84
N LEU A 156 -9.85 -4.49 16.65
CA LEU A 156 -9.15 -4.74 15.39
C LEU A 156 -7.87 -3.89 15.29
N VAL A 157 -7.95 -2.59 15.63
CA VAL A 157 -6.79 -1.68 15.62
C VAL A 157 -5.71 -2.14 16.58
N GLU A 158 -6.05 -2.58 17.79
CA GLU A 158 -5.08 -3.12 18.76
C GLU A 158 -4.29 -4.30 18.17
N ARG A 159 -4.99 -5.25 17.53
CA ARG A 159 -4.36 -6.41 16.89
C ARG A 159 -3.50 -6.01 15.70
N ALA A 160 -3.99 -5.10 14.86
CA ALA A 160 -3.21 -4.58 13.74
C ALA A 160 -1.97 -3.80 14.21
N ALA A 161 -2.09 -3.03 15.30
CA ALA A 161 -0.99 -2.28 15.91
C ALA A 161 0.03 -3.18 16.63
N ALA A 162 -0.32 -4.43 16.96
CA ALA A 162 0.63 -5.44 17.43
C ALA A 162 1.33 -6.19 16.28
N ALA A 163 0.82 -6.11 15.06
CA ALA A 163 1.36 -6.83 13.91
C ALA A 163 2.54 -6.09 13.25
N ARG A 164 3.48 -6.86 12.68
CA ARG A 164 4.58 -6.31 11.89
C ARG A 164 4.10 -5.95 10.48
N PHE A 165 3.24 -6.78 9.90
CA PHE A 165 2.66 -6.53 8.59
C PHE A 165 1.15 -6.57 8.66
N VAL A 166 0.50 -5.59 8.06
CA VAL A 166 -0.96 -5.51 7.97
C VAL A 166 -1.35 -5.50 6.50
N LEU A 167 -2.26 -6.37 6.09
CA LEU A 167 -2.72 -6.45 4.72
C LEU A 167 -4.20 -6.11 4.67
N LEU A 168 -4.55 -5.16 3.82
CA LEU A 168 -5.88 -4.58 3.71
C LEU A 168 -6.46 -4.90 2.32
N GLY A 169 -7.26 -5.96 2.26
CA GLY A 169 -7.83 -6.51 1.04
C GLY A 169 -9.08 -5.78 0.58
N GLU A 170 -9.05 -5.21 -0.62
CA GLU A 170 -10.17 -4.48 -1.23
C GLU A 170 -10.82 -5.20 -2.41
N ARG A 171 -12.07 -4.84 -2.70
CA ARG A 171 -12.56 -4.69 -4.07
C ARG A 171 -12.20 -3.29 -4.57
N HIS A 172 -11.56 -3.19 -5.74
CA HIS A 172 -10.84 -1.98 -6.18
C HIS A 172 -11.72 -0.77 -6.48
N ASP A 173 -12.98 -0.98 -6.85
CA ASP A 173 -13.92 0.09 -7.22
C ASP A 173 -14.84 0.53 -6.07
N ASN A 174 -14.74 -0.09 -4.89
CA ASN A 174 -15.58 0.24 -3.75
C ASN A 174 -14.97 1.37 -2.90
N ALA A 175 -15.59 2.55 -2.93
CA ALA A 175 -15.10 3.74 -2.22
C ALA A 175 -15.05 3.57 -0.69
N ASP A 176 -15.95 2.77 -0.11
CA ASP A 176 -15.98 2.54 1.33
C ASP A 176 -14.80 1.69 1.81
N HIS A 177 -14.27 0.79 0.96
CA HIS A 177 -13.04 0.05 1.26
C HIS A 177 -11.85 1.01 1.42
N HIS A 178 -11.69 1.95 0.49
CA HIS A 178 -10.59 2.91 0.50
C HIS A 178 -10.64 3.85 1.71
N ARG A 179 -11.84 4.28 2.10
CA ARG A 179 -12.03 5.10 3.30
C ARG A 179 -11.70 4.34 4.57
N LEU A 180 -12.07 3.06 4.64
CA LEU A 180 -11.73 2.21 5.77
C LEU A 180 -10.22 1.91 5.82
N GLN A 181 -9.56 1.72 4.67
CA GLN A 181 -8.11 1.58 4.60
C GLN A 181 -7.40 2.83 5.12
N ALA A 182 -7.81 4.02 4.66
CA ALA A 182 -7.28 5.30 5.16
C ALA A 182 -7.48 5.44 6.66
N TRP A 183 -8.67 5.06 7.17
CA TRP A 183 -8.95 5.03 8.60
C TRP A 183 -7.99 4.08 9.35
N VAL A 184 -7.81 2.83 8.90
CA VAL A 184 -6.88 1.89 9.54
C VAL A 184 -5.46 2.47 9.58
N VAL A 185 -4.96 3.04 8.48
CA VAL A 185 -3.64 3.70 8.43
C VAL A 185 -3.54 4.82 9.47
N GLU A 186 -4.55 5.70 9.54
CA GLU A 186 -4.60 6.79 10.52
C GLU A 186 -4.63 6.28 11.97
N ARG A 187 -5.36 5.19 12.24
CA ARG A 187 -5.42 4.55 13.55
C ARG A 187 -4.09 3.94 13.96
N LEU A 188 -3.36 3.31 13.04
CA LEU A 188 -2.00 2.82 13.30
C LEU A 188 -1.05 3.99 13.65
N VAL A 189 -1.14 5.12 12.95
CA VAL A 189 -0.36 6.33 13.27
C VAL A 189 -0.65 6.85 14.68
N ARG A 190 -1.93 6.87 15.08
CA ARG A 190 -2.37 7.25 16.43
C ARG A 190 -1.89 6.27 17.49
N ALA A 191 -1.84 4.98 17.18
CA ALA A 191 -1.21 3.94 17.98
C ALA A 191 0.34 3.99 17.98
N ARG A 192 0.92 5.13 17.57
CA ARG A 192 2.37 5.41 17.50
C ARG A 192 3.15 4.52 16.53
N ARG A 193 2.47 3.77 15.67
CA ARG A 193 3.11 3.03 14.58
C ARG A 193 3.49 3.97 13.43
N ARG A 194 4.55 3.64 12.71
CA ARG A 194 5.07 4.32 11.52
C ARG A 194 5.39 3.31 10.40
N PRO A 195 4.43 2.47 9.98
CA PRO A 195 4.66 1.52 8.92
C PRO A 195 4.80 2.22 7.57
N ALA A 196 5.51 1.61 6.62
CA ALA A 196 5.40 2.00 5.21
C ALA A 196 4.00 1.63 4.68
N VAL A 197 3.46 2.42 3.75
CA VAL A 197 2.22 2.13 3.03
C VAL A 197 2.57 1.67 1.62
N ALA A 198 2.42 0.37 1.38
CA ALA A 198 2.69 -0.28 0.11
C ALA A 198 1.41 -0.37 -0.72
N LEU A 199 1.45 0.07 -1.98
CA LEU A 199 0.29 0.06 -2.89
C LEU A 199 0.51 -0.96 -4.01
N GLU A 200 -0.41 -1.91 -4.19
CA GLU A 200 -0.45 -2.80 -5.37
C GLU A 200 -0.57 -2.00 -6.69
N MET A 201 -1.22 -0.85 -6.63
CA MET A 201 -1.50 -0.04 -7.81
C MET A 201 -0.23 0.58 -8.41
N LEU A 202 0.85 0.62 -7.62
CA LEU A 202 2.15 1.15 -7.96
C LEU A 202 3.18 0.03 -8.07
N THR A 203 4.04 0.13 -9.06
CA THR A 203 5.19 -0.76 -9.22
C THR A 203 6.35 -0.27 -8.37
N VAL A 204 7.30 -1.14 -8.04
CA VAL A 204 8.49 -0.74 -7.25
C VAL A 204 9.24 0.46 -7.85
N ASP A 205 9.24 0.59 -9.18
CA ASP A 205 9.87 1.71 -9.91
C ASP A 205 9.18 3.07 -9.64
N ASP A 206 7.90 3.07 -9.28
CA ASP A 206 7.12 4.29 -9.02
C ASP A 206 7.48 4.93 -7.67
N THR A 207 8.11 4.20 -6.76
CA THR A 207 8.48 4.68 -5.42
C THR A 207 9.32 5.96 -5.48
N THR A 208 10.23 6.05 -6.45
CA THR A 208 11.07 7.25 -6.63
C THR A 208 10.26 8.46 -7.10
N ALA A 209 9.24 8.24 -7.95
CA ALA A 209 8.37 9.31 -8.42
C ALA A 209 7.50 9.87 -7.27
N VAL A 210 6.99 8.99 -6.40
CA VAL A 210 6.28 9.39 -5.18
C VAL A 210 7.16 10.23 -4.27
N ALA A 211 8.37 9.74 -3.95
CA ALA A 211 9.31 10.44 -3.08
C ALA A 211 9.68 11.81 -3.64
N ARG A 212 10.02 11.90 -4.93
CA ARG A 212 10.35 13.17 -5.61
C ARG A 212 9.19 14.16 -5.55
N HIS A 213 7.97 13.71 -5.82
CA HIS A 213 6.79 14.56 -5.76
C HIS A 213 6.61 15.15 -4.36
N LEU A 214 6.65 14.30 -3.31
CA LEU A 214 6.45 14.73 -1.93
C LEU A 214 7.62 15.55 -1.36
N GLU A 215 8.83 15.40 -1.89
CA GLU A 215 9.96 16.28 -1.58
C GLU A 215 9.72 17.70 -2.12
N THR A 216 9.23 17.81 -3.36
CA THR A 216 8.97 19.12 -4.00
C THR A 216 7.68 19.79 -3.53
N ARG A 217 6.66 18.99 -3.16
CA ARG A 217 5.35 19.44 -2.71
C ARG A 217 4.92 18.62 -1.48
N PRO A 218 5.52 18.92 -0.31
CA PRO A 218 5.14 18.24 0.93
C PRO A 218 3.64 18.40 1.20
N GLY A 219 2.96 17.32 1.55
CA GLY A 219 1.51 17.34 1.80
C GLY A 219 0.62 17.14 0.57
N ASP A 220 1.14 17.20 -0.66
CA ASP A 220 0.34 17.19 -1.89
C ASP A 220 -0.13 15.78 -2.29
N ALA A 221 -1.08 15.22 -1.53
CA ALA A 221 -1.71 13.94 -1.87
C ALA A 221 -2.52 14.02 -3.17
N ALA A 222 -3.23 15.14 -3.40
CA ALA A 222 -4.06 15.32 -4.60
C ALA A 222 -3.22 15.28 -5.90
N GLY A 223 -2.05 15.92 -5.90
CA GLY A 223 -1.17 15.97 -7.06
C GLY A 223 -0.43 14.67 -7.38
N LEU A 224 -0.43 13.67 -6.49
CA LEU A 224 0.21 12.37 -6.75
C LEU A 224 -0.42 11.65 -7.96
N GLY A 225 -1.74 11.77 -8.16
CA GLY A 225 -2.41 11.16 -9.31
C GLY A 225 -1.81 11.60 -10.64
N ALA A 226 -1.57 12.91 -10.80
CA ALA A 226 -0.92 13.47 -11.98
C ALA A 226 0.58 13.09 -12.04
N ALA A 227 1.30 13.18 -10.92
CA ALA A 227 2.73 12.86 -10.86
C ALA A 227 3.03 11.39 -11.21
N LEU A 228 2.07 10.50 -10.97
CA LEU A 228 2.17 9.07 -11.26
C LEU A 228 1.52 8.69 -12.59
N ASP A 229 0.95 9.63 -13.34
CA ASP A 229 0.20 9.35 -14.57
C ASP A 229 -0.90 8.28 -14.35
N TRP A 230 -1.61 8.43 -13.23
CA TRP A 230 -2.55 7.43 -12.69
C TRP A 230 -3.64 7.03 -13.70
N ASP A 231 -4.17 8.02 -14.42
CA ASP A 231 -5.21 7.86 -15.42
C ASP A 231 -4.79 7.00 -16.61
N ARG A 232 -3.52 6.64 -16.76
CA ARG A 232 -3.03 5.72 -17.82
C ARG A 232 -2.82 4.27 -17.35
N ARG A 233 -2.98 3.97 -16.05
CA ARG A 233 -2.53 2.70 -15.44
C ARG A 233 -3.51 1.51 -15.45
N GLY A 234 -4.79 1.75 -15.68
CA GLY A 234 -5.85 0.74 -15.59
C GLY A 234 -6.68 0.78 -14.30
N TRP A 235 -6.23 1.46 -13.25
CA TRP A 235 -6.89 1.52 -11.95
C TRP A 235 -8.11 2.44 -11.90
N PRO A 236 -9.01 2.27 -10.92
CA PRO A 236 -10.07 3.21 -10.58
C PRO A 236 -9.52 4.62 -10.32
N PRO A 237 -10.35 5.68 -10.43
CA PRO A 237 -9.87 7.07 -10.36
C PRO A 237 -9.07 7.39 -9.10
N TRP A 238 -8.01 8.18 -9.24
CA TRP A 238 -7.14 8.59 -8.12
C TRP A 238 -7.89 9.12 -6.88
N PRO A 239 -9.00 9.89 -7.00
CA PRO A 239 -9.75 10.34 -5.84
C PRO A 239 -10.23 9.23 -4.89
N LEU A 240 -10.37 7.98 -5.34
CA LEU A 240 -10.66 6.85 -4.46
C LEU A 240 -9.48 6.51 -3.55
N TYR A 241 -8.25 6.57 -4.06
CA TYR A 241 -7.02 6.23 -3.34
C TYR A 241 -6.41 7.42 -2.59
N GLN A 242 -6.76 8.65 -2.97
CA GLN A 242 -6.26 9.88 -2.34
C GLN A 242 -6.39 9.89 -0.80
N PRO A 243 -7.51 9.47 -0.17
CA PRO A 243 -7.62 9.45 1.29
C PRO A 243 -6.55 8.59 1.98
N ILE A 244 -6.11 7.51 1.35
CA ILE A 244 -5.05 6.64 1.88
C ILE A 244 -3.71 7.37 1.83
N ALA A 245 -3.43 8.06 0.72
CA ALA A 245 -2.23 8.87 0.58
C ALA A 245 -2.22 10.03 1.58
N GLU A 246 -3.36 10.69 1.80
CA GLU A 246 -3.53 11.75 2.82
C GLU A 246 -3.21 11.22 4.22
N ALA A 247 -3.76 10.07 4.61
CA ALA A 247 -3.50 9.45 5.91
C ALA A 247 -2.02 9.09 6.08
N ALA A 248 -1.38 8.55 5.03
CA ALA A 248 0.04 8.22 5.03
C ALA A 248 0.91 9.48 5.18
N ILE A 249 0.65 10.51 4.37
CA ILE A 249 1.42 11.76 4.37
C ILE A 249 1.26 12.51 5.70
N ALA A 250 0.03 12.60 6.23
CA ALA A 250 -0.22 13.22 7.54
C ALA A 250 0.50 12.49 8.68
N GLY A 251 0.67 11.17 8.56
CA GLY A 251 1.44 10.35 9.50
C GLY A 251 2.96 10.37 9.29
N GLY A 252 3.46 11.03 8.24
CA GLY A 252 4.87 10.97 7.84
C GLY A 252 5.31 9.58 7.39
N LEU A 253 4.40 8.79 6.83
CA LEU A 253 4.65 7.42 6.41
C LEU A 253 5.22 7.37 4.99
N PRO A 254 6.23 6.52 4.71
CA PRO A 254 6.66 6.27 3.34
C PRO A 254 5.54 5.63 2.53
N ILE A 255 5.25 6.15 1.33
CA ILE A 255 4.39 5.50 0.34
C ILE A 255 5.29 4.82 -0.69
N VAL A 256 5.11 3.52 -0.90
CA VAL A 256 5.95 2.71 -1.79
C VAL A 256 5.12 1.91 -2.78
N GLY A 257 5.68 1.65 -3.96
CA GLY A 257 5.08 0.70 -4.89
C GLY A 257 5.39 -0.74 -4.52
N ALA A 258 4.37 -1.60 -4.58
CA ALA A 258 4.48 -2.99 -4.15
C ALA A 258 4.56 -3.97 -5.32
N ASN A 259 4.14 -3.56 -6.52
CA ASN A 259 3.86 -4.47 -7.62
C ASN A 259 5.03 -4.59 -8.62
N LEU A 260 4.90 -5.57 -9.52
CA LEU A 260 5.89 -5.85 -10.55
C LEU A 260 5.94 -4.73 -11.61
N PRO A 261 7.14 -4.33 -12.07
CA PRO A 261 7.28 -3.51 -13.25
C PRO A 261 6.68 -4.20 -14.49
N PRO A 262 6.13 -3.44 -15.47
CA PRO A 262 5.50 -4.04 -16.65
C PRO A 262 6.42 -4.94 -17.48
N ALA A 263 7.73 -4.66 -17.47
CA ALA A 263 8.72 -5.52 -18.12
C ALA A 263 8.80 -6.91 -17.47
N VAL A 264 8.78 -6.97 -16.13
CA VAL A 264 8.82 -8.23 -15.39
C VAL A 264 7.51 -9.01 -15.57
N ILE A 265 6.36 -8.33 -15.59
CA ILE A 265 5.08 -8.99 -15.91
C ILE A 265 5.13 -9.65 -17.29
N ARG A 266 5.74 -8.99 -18.29
CA ARG A 266 5.89 -9.57 -19.64
C ARG A 266 6.81 -10.79 -19.63
N ALA A 267 7.95 -10.71 -18.96
CA ALA A 267 8.87 -11.83 -18.82
C ALA A 267 8.18 -13.02 -18.14
N VAL A 268 7.50 -12.80 -17.00
CA VAL A 268 6.77 -13.87 -16.29
C VAL A 268 5.66 -14.50 -17.13
N ARG A 269 4.98 -13.69 -17.94
CA ARG A 269 3.94 -14.20 -18.86
C ARG A 269 4.52 -15.09 -19.98
N GLN A 270 5.75 -14.82 -20.41
CA GLN A 270 6.42 -15.56 -21.50
C GLN A 270 7.15 -16.81 -20.98
N GLU A 271 7.82 -16.68 -19.85
CA GLU A 271 8.78 -17.66 -19.32
C GLU A 271 8.29 -18.35 -18.03
N GLY A 272 7.09 -18.01 -17.55
CA GLY A 272 6.62 -18.44 -16.24
C GLY A 272 7.42 -17.80 -15.11
N LEU A 273 7.53 -18.47 -13.96
CA LEU A 273 8.25 -17.92 -12.81
C LEU A 273 9.77 -17.75 -13.04
N ALA A 274 10.33 -18.33 -14.10
CA ALA A 274 11.72 -18.09 -14.50
C ALA A 274 11.97 -16.64 -14.95
N GLY A 275 10.92 -15.92 -15.39
CA GLY A 275 11.00 -14.50 -15.73
C GLY A 275 10.99 -13.55 -14.51
N LEU A 276 10.88 -14.08 -13.28
CA LEU A 276 11.00 -13.32 -12.04
C LEU A 276 12.46 -13.29 -11.58
N ASP A 277 12.88 -12.21 -10.92
CA ASP A 277 14.20 -12.16 -10.28
C ASP A 277 14.40 -13.37 -9.35
N PRO A 278 15.47 -14.18 -9.54
CA PRO A 278 15.68 -15.41 -8.78
C PRO A 278 15.92 -15.16 -7.28
N THR A 279 16.43 -13.98 -6.92
CA THR A 279 16.63 -13.56 -5.53
C THR A 279 15.30 -13.23 -4.86
N ILE A 280 14.35 -12.62 -5.58
CA ILE A 280 12.97 -12.47 -5.10
C ILE A 280 12.35 -13.85 -4.95
N ALA A 281 12.44 -14.67 -6.00
CA ALA A 281 11.83 -16.00 -6.03
C ALA A 281 12.25 -16.87 -4.83
N ALA A 282 13.56 -16.97 -4.58
CA ALA A 282 14.12 -17.74 -3.47
C ALA A 282 13.71 -17.18 -2.11
N ARG A 283 13.75 -15.86 -1.91
CA ARG A 283 13.43 -15.25 -0.61
C ARG A 283 11.94 -15.24 -0.29
N THR A 284 11.07 -15.52 -1.25
CA THR A 284 9.62 -15.64 -1.05
C THR A 284 9.08 -17.05 -1.30
N GLY A 285 9.96 -18.01 -1.59
CA GLY A 285 9.62 -19.42 -1.79
C GLY A 285 8.76 -19.70 -3.02
N VAL A 286 8.93 -18.93 -4.10
CA VAL A 286 8.28 -19.17 -5.41
C VAL A 286 9.24 -19.75 -6.45
N ASP A 287 10.47 -20.04 -6.06
CA ASP A 287 11.41 -20.90 -6.79
C ASP A 287 10.98 -22.38 -6.78
N ARG A 288 9.99 -22.73 -5.94
CA ARG A 288 9.33 -24.04 -5.92
C ARG A 288 7.97 -23.96 -6.63
N PRO A 289 7.60 -24.97 -7.43
CA PRO A 289 6.26 -25.05 -8.00
C PRO A 289 5.19 -25.03 -6.91
N LEU A 290 4.06 -24.39 -7.20
CA LEU A 290 2.85 -24.60 -6.39
C LEU A 290 2.42 -26.07 -6.48
N ASP A 291 1.87 -26.59 -5.39
CA ASP A 291 1.15 -27.85 -5.46
C ASP A 291 -0.08 -27.71 -6.39
N GLU A 292 -0.52 -28.84 -6.94
CA GLU A 292 -1.58 -28.86 -7.95
C GLU A 292 -2.89 -28.25 -7.44
N ALA A 293 -3.24 -28.52 -6.17
CA ALA A 293 -4.49 -28.02 -5.60
C ALA A 293 -4.47 -26.50 -5.46
N THR A 294 -3.37 -25.92 -4.96
CA THR A 294 -3.20 -24.47 -4.89
C THR A 294 -3.23 -23.86 -6.29
N ARG A 295 -2.50 -24.44 -7.26
CA ARG A 295 -2.48 -23.96 -8.64
C ARG A 295 -3.87 -23.96 -9.27
N ALA A 296 -4.61 -25.06 -9.14
CA ALA A 296 -5.97 -25.20 -9.65
C ALA A 296 -6.93 -24.21 -9.01
N ALA A 297 -6.81 -23.99 -7.69
CA ALA A 297 -7.63 -23.01 -6.99
C ALA A 297 -7.30 -21.56 -7.39
N VAL A 298 -6.06 -21.23 -7.75
CA VAL A 298 -5.71 -19.89 -8.28
C VAL A 298 -6.30 -19.74 -9.68
N ALA A 299 -6.17 -20.77 -10.51
CA ALA A 299 -6.76 -20.79 -11.86
C ALA A 299 -8.29 -20.65 -11.80
N ALA A 300 -8.97 -21.28 -10.84
CA ALA A 300 -10.41 -21.19 -10.64
C ALA A 300 -10.86 -19.77 -10.30
N GLU A 301 -10.20 -19.11 -9.32
CA GLU A 301 -10.50 -17.71 -8.97
C GLU A 301 -10.24 -16.76 -10.14
N ILE A 302 -9.14 -16.94 -10.87
CA ILE A 302 -8.86 -16.14 -12.06
C ILE A 302 -9.95 -16.36 -13.12
N ARG A 303 -10.34 -17.61 -13.37
CA ARG A 303 -11.40 -17.92 -14.34
C ARG A 303 -12.73 -17.28 -13.94
N GLU A 304 -13.10 -17.32 -12.66
CA GLU A 304 -14.29 -16.67 -12.14
C GLU A 304 -14.24 -15.15 -12.32
N ALA A 305 -13.11 -14.51 -11.99
CA ALA A 305 -12.90 -13.07 -12.23
C ALA A 305 -12.93 -12.69 -13.73
N HIS A 306 -12.75 -13.67 -14.61
CA HIS A 306 -12.89 -13.53 -16.06
C HIS A 306 -14.21 -14.15 -16.58
N CYS A 307 -15.24 -14.24 -15.72
CA CYS A 307 -16.60 -14.67 -16.07
C CYS A 307 -16.68 -16.07 -16.70
N GLY A 308 -15.79 -16.98 -16.29
CA GLY A 308 -15.72 -18.32 -16.85
C GLY A 308 -14.87 -18.45 -18.11
N HIS A 309 -14.22 -17.37 -18.57
CA HIS A 309 -13.49 -17.33 -19.84
C HIS A 309 -11.97 -17.35 -19.68
N GLY A 310 -11.31 -17.73 -20.76
CA GLY A 310 -9.85 -17.87 -20.87
C GLY A 310 -9.46 -19.30 -21.23
N SER A 311 -8.52 -19.46 -22.16
CA SER A 311 -7.95 -20.78 -22.45
C SER A 311 -7.10 -21.25 -21.27
N GLU A 312 -6.92 -22.57 -21.10
CA GLU A 312 -6.07 -23.11 -20.03
C GLU A 312 -4.64 -22.56 -20.10
N ALA A 313 -4.09 -22.36 -21.30
CA ALA A 313 -2.78 -21.74 -21.48
C ALA A 313 -2.75 -20.26 -21.02
N MET A 314 -3.83 -19.50 -21.25
CA MET A 314 -3.96 -18.14 -20.75
C MET A 314 -4.07 -18.11 -19.22
N LEU A 315 -4.90 -18.99 -18.65
CA LEU A 315 -5.06 -19.11 -17.20
C LEU A 315 -3.75 -19.52 -16.52
N ALA A 316 -3.00 -20.48 -17.07
CA ALA A 316 -1.70 -20.87 -16.54
C ALA A 316 -0.70 -19.70 -16.49
N ARG A 317 -0.67 -18.86 -17.53
CA ARG A 317 0.16 -17.63 -17.54
C ARG A 317 -0.32 -16.61 -16.50
N MET A 318 -1.62 -16.46 -16.34
CA MET A 318 -2.20 -15.57 -15.32
C MET A 318 -1.89 -16.04 -13.91
N VAL A 319 -1.94 -17.35 -13.65
CA VAL A 319 -1.51 -17.95 -12.37
C VAL A 319 -0.05 -17.60 -12.09
N ALA A 320 0.86 -17.78 -13.06
CA ALA A 320 2.27 -17.44 -12.88
C ALA A 320 2.46 -15.94 -12.55
N VAL A 321 1.74 -15.05 -13.25
CA VAL A 321 1.77 -13.61 -12.96
C VAL A 321 1.22 -13.31 -11.57
N GLN A 322 0.11 -13.93 -11.16
CA GLN A 322 -0.49 -13.74 -9.84
C GLN A 322 0.49 -14.11 -8.72
N VAL A 323 1.13 -15.28 -8.82
CA VAL A 323 2.14 -15.74 -7.86
C VAL A 323 3.35 -14.81 -7.82
N ALA A 324 3.83 -14.36 -8.98
CA ALA A 324 4.96 -13.44 -9.05
C ALA A 324 4.62 -12.06 -8.43
N ARG A 325 3.39 -11.57 -8.59
CA ARG A 325 2.92 -10.33 -7.95
C ARG A 325 2.88 -10.48 -6.43
N ASP A 326 2.36 -11.60 -5.92
CA ASP A 326 2.35 -11.87 -4.48
C ASP A 326 3.75 -11.92 -3.89
N ALA A 327 4.68 -12.56 -4.59
CA ALA A 327 6.10 -12.57 -4.23
C ALA A 327 6.69 -11.15 -4.19
N GLN A 328 6.49 -10.37 -5.25
CA GLN A 328 7.00 -9.00 -5.32
C GLN A 328 6.41 -8.10 -4.22
N MET A 329 5.11 -8.21 -3.94
CA MET A 329 4.48 -7.42 -2.88
C MET A 329 5.00 -7.79 -1.51
N ALA A 330 5.20 -9.08 -1.22
CA ALA A 330 5.81 -9.52 0.03
C ALA A 330 7.26 -9.04 0.17
N ASP A 331 8.05 -9.09 -0.90
CA ASP A 331 9.42 -8.58 -0.93
C ASP A 331 9.46 -7.06 -0.68
N ALA A 332 8.60 -6.30 -1.36
CA ALA A 332 8.50 -4.86 -1.21
C ALA A 332 8.05 -4.45 0.20
N MET A 333 7.05 -5.14 0.78
CA MET A 333 6.63 -4.93 2.16
C MET A 333 7.76 -5.20 3.15
N ALA A 334 8.48 -6.32 2.98
CA ALA A 334 9.58 -6.67 3.87
C ALA A 334 10.73 -5.66 3.79
N ALA A 335 11.05 -5.16 2.59
CA ALA A 335 12.10 -4.18 2.37
C ALA A 335 11.73 -2.78 2.90
N ALA A 336 10.53 -2.29 2.59
CA ALA A 336 10.06 -0.97 3.05
C ALA A 336 9.77 -0.96 4.55
N GLY A 337 9.39 -2.12 5.09
CA GLY A 337 8.97 -2.28 6.47
C GLY A 337 10.08 -2.59 7.45
N GLU A 338 11.38 -2.33 7.17
CA GLU A 338 12.48 -2.66 8.10
C GLU A 338 12.44 -1.88 9.43
N ARG A 339 11.87 -0.67 9.45
CA ARG A 339 11.76 0.13 10.67
C ARG A 339 10.59 -0.31 11.52
N ASP A 340 9.37 -0.03 11.06
CA ASP A 340 8.15 -0.29 11.83
C ASP A 340 7.08 -1.07 11.05
N GLY A 341 7.52 -1.91 10.11
CA GLY A 341 6.62 -2.77 9.35
C GLY A 341 5.98 -2.08 8.16
N ALA A 342 5.01 -2.74 7.54
CA ALA A 342 4.32 -2.22 6.37
C ALA A 342 2.83 -2.57 6.38
N VAL A 343 2.03 -1.67 5.83
CA VAL A 343 0.63 -1.85 5.48
C VAL A 343 0.53 -2.04 3.97
N LEU A 344 -0.10 -3.11 3.51
CA LEU A 344 -0.39 -3.30 2.09
C LEU A 344 -1.84 -2.96 1.77
N ILE A 345 -2.02 -2.16 0.72
CA ILE A 345 -3.29 -1.90 0.05
C ILE A 345 -3.29 -2.72 -1.24
N ALA A 346 -4.15 -3.74 -1.31
CA ALA A 346 -4.22 -4.66 -2.43
C ALA A 346 -5.59 -5.29 -2.58
N GLY A 347 -5.88 -5.85 -3.75
CA GLY A 347 -7.08 -6.63 -4.01
C GLY A 347 -7.20 -7.80 -3.04
N ALA A 348 -8.42 -8.13 -2.63
CA ALA A 348 -8.67 -9.10 -1.56
C ALA A 348 -8.17 -10.54 -1.89
N GLY A 349 -7.95 -10.88 -3.16
CA GLY A 349 -7.29 -12.13 -3.54
C GLY A 349 -5.81 -12.20 -3.11
N HIS A 350 -5.11 -11.07 -3.11
CA HIS A 350 -3.70 -10.97 -2.73
C HIS A 350 -3.47 -11.09 -1.22
N VAL A 351 -4.46 -10.76 -0.40
CA VAL A 351 -4.32 -10.77 1.07
C VAL A 351 -4.68 -12.11 1.72
N ARG A 352 -5.02 -13.13 0.92
CA ARG A 352 -5.35 -14.47 1.43
C ARG A 352 -4.15 -15.12 2.12
N LYS A 353 -4.37 -15.71 3.29
CA LYS A 353 -3.32 -16.30 4.13
C LYS A 353 -2.75 -17.61 3.63
N ASP A 354 -3.53 -18.37 2.89
CA ASP A 354 -3.16 -19.70 2.38
C ASP A 354 -2.12 -19.64 1.26
N ARG A 355 -2.18 -18.62 0.38
CA ARG A 355 -1.35 -18.57 -0.83
C ARG A 355 -0.89 -17.20 -1.31
N GLY A 356 -1.53 -16.14 -0.83
CA GLY A 356 -1.26 -14.76 -1.23
C GLY A 356 -0.02 -14.19 -0.56
N VAL A 357 0.05 -12.86 -0.46
CA VAL A 357 1.16 -12.13 0.15
C VAL A 357 1.50 -12.60 1.57
N PRO A 358 0.55 -12.90 2.49
CA PRO A 358 0.92 -13.41 3.82
C PRO A 358 1.73 -14.71 3.78
N ALA A 359 1.41 -15.63 2.86
CA ALA A 359 2.16 -16.89 2.72
C ALA A 359 3.60 -16.62 2.25
N ARG A 360 3.79 -15.64 1.37
CA ARG A 360 5.13 -15.21 0.90
C ARG A 360 5.91 -14.46 1.98
N LEU A 361 5.23 -13.63 2.78
CA LEU A 361 5.81 -12.96 3.95
C LEU A 361 6.26 -13.95 5.01
N ALA A 362 5.53 -15.05 5.24
CA ALA A 362 5.93 -16.09 6.18
C ALA A 362 7.28 -16.73 5.80
N VAL A 363 7.59 -16.83 4.50
CA VAL A 363 8.92 -17.27 4.02
C VAL A 363 9.95 -16.14 4.14
N ARG A 364 9.60 -14.93 3.73
CA ARG A 364 10.52 -13.78 3.69
C ARG A 364 10.90 -13.25 5.07
N ARG A 365 9.98 -13.31 6.03
CA ARG A 365 10.16 -12.86 7.42
C ARG A 365 9.54 -13.89 8.36
N PRO A 366 10.19 -15.06 8.54
CA PRO A 366 9.69 -16.10 9.43
C PRO A 366 9.45 -15.56 10.85
N GLY A 367 8.27 -15.88 11.40
CA GLY A 367 7.86 -15.45 12.74
C GLY A 367 7.42 -13.99 12.87
N ALA A 368 7.46 -13.18 11.81
CA ALA A 368 6.91 -11.83 11.86
C ALA A 368 5.38 -11.90 12.00
N PRO A 369 4.76 -11.19 12.97
CA PRO A 369 3.32 -11.20 13.12
C PRO A 369 2.64 -10.50 11.93
N VAL A 370 1.66 -11.16 11.34
CA VAL A 370 0.90 -10.68 10.17
C VAL A 370 -0.59 -10.65 10.52
N VAL A 371 -1.27 -9.56 10.14
CA VAL A 371 -2.74 -9.45 10.18
C VAL A 371 -3.26 -9.27 8.75
N ALA A 372 -4.15 -10.14 8.32
CA ALA A 372 -4.89 -10.02 7.07
C ALA A 372 -6.35 -9.63 7.34
N LEU A 373 -6.75 -8.46 6.85
CA LEU A 373 -8.10 -7.93 6.91
C LEU A 373 -8.67 -7.84 5.49
N ALA A 374 -9.80 -8.50 5.23
CA ALA A 374 -10.57 -8.28 4.01
C ALA A 374 -11.75 -7.35 4.27
N PHE A 375 -11.93 -6.36 3.40
CA PHE A 375 -13.20 -5.65 3.27
C PHE A 375 -14.11 -6.43 2.33
N VAL A 376 -15.29 -6.78 2.84
CA VAL A 376 -16.18 -7.75 2.19
C VAL A 376 -17.52 -7.09 1.94
N GLU A 377 -17.92 -7.01 0.68
CA GLU A 377 -19.23 -6.49 0.36
C GLU A 377 -20.32 -7.49 0.76
N VAL A 378 -21.39 -6.99 1.38
CA VAL A 378 -22.54 -7.81 1.76
C VAL A 378 -23.32 -8.30 0.54
N ARG A 379 -23.84 -9.53 0.61
CA ARG A 379 -24.70 -10.16 -0.40
C ARG A 379 -26.13 -10.22 0.13
N ASP A 380 -27.10 -9.91 -0.73
CA ASP A 380 -28.51 -9.95 -0.34
C ASP A 380 -28.92 -11.35 0.15
N GLY A 381 -29.72 -11.39 1.22
CA GLY A 381 -30.16 -12.64 1.85
C GLY A 381 -29.10 -13.38 2.66
N GLN A 382 -27.80 -13.02 2.55
CA GLN A 382 -26.72 -13.70 3.26
C GLN A 382 -26.34 -12.95 4.54
N THR A 383 -26.95 -13.37 5.65
CA THR A 383 -26.79 -12.72 6.96
C THR A 383 -25.78 -13.42 7.88
N GLN A 384 -25.23 -14.56 7.47
CA GLN A 384 -24.24 -15.32 8.26
C GLN A 384 -22.82 -14.94 7.83
N PRO A 385 -21.97 -14.41 8.73
CA PRO A 385 -20.59 -14.06 8.41
C PRO A 385 -19.78 -15.23 7.84
N GLU A 386 -20.02 -16.45 8.31
CA GLU A 386 -19.29 -17.65 7.89
C GLU A 386 -19.41 -17.95 6.40
N ALA A 387 -20.51 -17.57 5.77
CA ALA A 387 -20.74 -17.78 4.35
C ALA A 387 -19.86 -16.90 3.44
N TYR A 388 -19.15 -15.92 4.02
CA TYR A 388 -18.23 -15.04 3.29
C TYR A 388 -16.75 -15.47 3.42
N LEU A 389 -16.47 -16.53 4.18
CA LEU A 389 -15.10 -16.94 4.54
C LEU A 389 -14.42 -17.82 3.48
N GLU A 390 -14.79 -17.65 2.21
CA GLU A 390 -14.18 -18.31 1.03
C GLU A 390 -12.68 -17.97 0.91
N ARG A 391 -12.26 -16.86 1.52
CA ARG A 391 -10.89 -16.33 1.56
C ARG A 391 -10.32 -16.44 2.98
N PRO A 392 -9.29 -17.27 3.22
CA PRO A 392 -8.64 -17.35 4.52
C PRO A 392 -8.00 -16.01 4.89
N VAL A 393 -8.59 -15.30 5.85
CA VAL A 393 -8.12 -14.04 6.43
C VAL A 393 -8.31 -14.08 7.94
N ASP A 394 -7.72 -13.14 8.67
CA ASP A 394 -7.92 -13.04 10.12
C ASP A 394 -9.23 -12.32 10.45
N TYR A 395 -9.55 -11.29 9.66
CA TYR A 395 -10.72 -10.44 9.87
C TYR A 395 -11.47 -10.17 8.57
N ALA A 396 -12.79 -10.15 8.66
CA ALA A 396 -13.67 -9.68 7.59
C ALA A 396 -14.46 -8.46 8.07
N TRP A 397 -14.34 -7.33 7.38
CA TRP A 397 -15.11 -6.11 7.67
C TRP A 397 -16.14 -5.90 6.58
N PHE A 398 -17.41 -6.04 6.95
CA PHE A 398 -18.52 -5.99 6.01
C PHE A 398 -18.89 -4.57 5.60
N THR A 399 -19.09 -4.36 4.30
CA THR A 399 -19.36 -3.06 3.68
C THR A 399 -20.54 -3.14 2.71
N PRO A 400 -21.16 -2.00 2.36
CA PRO A 400 -22.09 -1.95 1.24
C PRO A 400 -21.37 -2.25 -0.09
N ARG A 401 -22.09 -2.77 -1.08
CA ARG A 401 -21.56 -3.05 -2.42
C ARG A 401 -21.42 -1.77 -3.25
N GLY A 402 -20.30 -1.66 -3.99
CA GLY A 402 -20.01 -0.53 -4.89
C GLY A 402 -21.00 -0.41 -6.05
N ASP A 403 -21.59 -1.53 -6.45
CA ASP A 403 -22.64 -1.63 -7.46
C ASP A 403 -23.65 -2.75 -7.13
N ASP A 404 -24.78 -2.74 -7.83
CA ASP A 404 -25.81 -3.81 -7.78
C ASP A 404 -25.80 -4.69 -9.03
N GLY A 405 -24.98 -4.35 -10.04
CA GLY A 405 -24.94 -5.04 -11.33
C GLY A 405 -24.03 -6.27 -11.33
N ASP A 406 -24.34 -7.26 -12.16
CA ASP A 406 -23.43 -8.38 -12.42
C ASP A 406 -22.22 -7.87 -13.25
N PRO A 407 -20.98 -7.95 -12.72
CA PRO A 407 -19.78 -7.50 -13.42
C PRO A 407 -19.52 -8.22 -14.75
N CYS A 408 -20.16 -9.36 -14.99
CA CYS A 408 -20.07 -10.14 -16.22
C CYS A 408 -21.03 -9.69 -17.32
N GLU A 409 -22.10 -8.98 -16.99
CA GLU A 409 -23.09 -8.55 -17.99
C GLU A 409 -22.50 -7.58 -19.02
N ARG A 410 -21.59 -6.70 -18.59
CA ARG A 410 -20.86 -5.79 -19.49
C ARG A 410 -20.00 -6.50 -20.53
N PHE A 411 -19.68 -7.78 -20.31
CA PHE A 411 -18.89 -8.60 -21.22
C PHE A 411 -19.71 -9.61 -22.01
N ARG A 412 -21.01 -9.81 -21.69
CA ARG A 412 -21.87 -10.81 -22.33
C ARG A 412 -21.84 -10.73 -23.87
N GLY A 413 -22.02 -9.54 -24.44
CA GLY A 413 -21.98 -9.33 -25.89
C GLY A 413 -20.62 -9.62 -26.55
N PRO A 414 -19.50 -9.02 -26.10
CA PRO A 414 -18.16 -9.37 -26.58
C PRO A 414 -17.83 -10.87 -26.48
N LEU A 415 -18.25 -11.52 -25.39
CA LEU A 415 -17.99 -12.93 -25.12
C LEU A 415 -18.83 -13.87 -26.00
N GLU A 416 -20.09 -13.52 -26.27
CA GLU A 416 -20.94 -14.23 -27.22
C GLU A 416 -20.36 -14.21 -28.64
N ARG A 417 -19.79 -13.07 -29.07
CA ARG A 417 -19.11 -12.96 -30.38
C ARG A 417 -17.86 -13.83 -30.48
N LEU A 418 -17.09 -13.97 -29.40
CA LEU A 418 -15.92 -14.88 -29.38
C LEU A 418 -16.34 -16.36 -29.42
N ARG A 419 -17.49 -16.72 -28.85
CA ARG A 419 -18.05 -18.08 -28.91
C ARG A 419 -18.63 -18.42 -30.29
N GLN A 420 -19.16 -17.44 -31.00
CA GLN A 420 -19.75 -17.59 -32.34
C GLN A 420 -18.73 -17.42 -33.47
N ALA A 421 -17.51 -16.98 -33.17
CA ALA A 421 -16.44 -16.96 -34.16
C ALA A 421 -16.13 -18.41 -34.58
N PRO A 422 -16.26 -18.76 -35.88
CA PRO A 422 -15.91 -20.10 -36.33
C PRO A 422 -14.46 -20.38 -35.93
N SER A 423 -14.21 -21.56 -35.38
CA SER A 423 -12.88 -22.10 -35.17
C SER A 423 -12.17 -22.16 -36.52
N GLY A 424 -11.54 -21.04 -36.90
CA GLY A 424 -10.82 -20.90 -38.14
C GLY A 424 -9.75 -21.97 -38.20
N GLY A 425 -9.96 -22.93 -39.10
CA GLY A 425 -9.02 -24.01 -39.38
C GLY A 425 -7.67 -23.44 -39.76
N GLY A 426 -6.63 -23.94 -39.10
CA GLY A 426 -5.27 -23.84 -39.62
C GLY A 426 -5.14 -24.81 -40.78
N ALA A 427 -5.03 -24.26 -41.99
CA ALA A 427 -4.24 -24.83 -43.06
C ALA A 427 -2.76 -24.49 -42.82
#